data_AF-S2EZ32-F1
#
_entry.id   AF-S2EZ32-F1
#
_cell.length_a   1.000
_cell.length_b   1.000
_cell.length_c   1.000
_cell.angle_alpha   90.00
_cell.angle_beta   90.00
_cell.angle_gamma   90.00
#
_symmetry.space_group_name_H-M   'P 1'
#
loop_
_entity.id
_entity.type
_entity.pdbx_description
1 polymer ?
#
loop_
_entity_poly.entity_id
_entity_poly.type
_entity_poly.pdbx_seq_one_letter_code
_entity_poly.pdbx_strand_id
1 'polypeptide(L)' 'MGKEGTRDEVIAKFAYDFERRFLKLPEKFDENIEKLRGKTLGCHCKPAACHGDVIANYLNSQDDGQ' A
#
# COMPACT_ATOMS: atom_id res chain seq x y z
N MET A 1 2.50 -13.41 -22.68
CA MET A 1 1.70 -12.95 -21.51
C MET A 1 2.67 -12.74 -20.36
N GLY A 2 2.57 -11.60 -19.66
CA GLY A 2 3.60 -11.04 -18.77
C GLY A 2 4.11 -12.01 -17.70
N LYS A 3 5.42 -11.97 -17.46
CA LYS A 3 6.23 -13.03 -16.86
C LYS A 3 6.36 -12.95 -15.33
N GLU A 4 5.42 -12.34 -14.62
CA GLU A 4 5.59 -12.05 -13.20
C GLU A 4 4.27 -12.18 -12.42
N GLY A 5 4.03 -13.40 -11.92
CA GLY A 5 3.09 -13.69 -10.83
C GLY A 5 1.60 -13.47 -11.08
N THR A 6 0.78 -14.09 -10.22
CA THR A 6 -0.63 -13.76 -10.03
C THR A 6 -0.77 -12.38 -9.39
N ARG A 7 -1.96 -11.78 -9.48
CA ARG A 7 -2.25 -10.49 -8.82
C ARG A 7 -1.92 -10.53 -7.33
N ASP A 8 -2.31 -11.61 -6.65
CA ASP A 8 -2.08 -11.76 -5.21
C ASP A 8 -0.59 -11.81 -4.88
N GLU A 9 0.22 -12.51 -5.70
CA GLU A 9 1.67 -12.55 -5.52
C GLU A 9 2.32 -11.17 -5.72
N VAL A 10 1.86 -10.40 -6.72
CA VAL A 10 2.37 -9.05 -6.98
C VAL A 10 1.97 -8.10 -5.85
N ILE A 11 0.74 -8.19 -5.34
CA ILE A 11 0.30 -7.36 -4.20
C ILE A 11 1.04 -7.74 -2.92
N ALA A 12 1.29 -9.03 -2.68
CA ALA A 12 2.09 -9.49 -1.53
C ALA A 12 3.53 -8.97 -1.58
N LYS A 13 4.17 -9.01 -2.76
CA LYS A 13 5.50 -8.41 -2.96
C LYS A 13 5.48 -6.90 -2.73
N PHE A 14 4.47 -6.21 -3.27
CA PHE A 14 4.30 -4.77 -3.03
C PHE A 14 4.17 -4.46 -1.54
N ALA A 15 3.36 -5.20 -0.79
CA ALA A 15 3.22 -5.03 0.66
C ALA A 15 4.57 -5.20 1.38
N TYR A 16 5.28 -6.28 1.07
CA TYR A 16 6.60 -6.57 1.62
C TYR A 16 7.60 -5.43 1.37
N ASP A 17 7.68 -4.93 0.13
CA ASP A 17 8.61 -3.87 -0.25
C ASP A 17 8.20 -2.50 0.33
N PHE A 18 6.89 -2.24 0.40
CA PHE A 18 6.33 -1.01 0.93
C PHE A 18 6.60 -0.87 2.43
N GLU A 19 6.32 -1.91 3.21
CA GLU A 19 6.55 -1.95 4.66
C GLU A 19 8.05 -1.82 4.99
N ARG A 20 8.92 -2.45 4.18
CA ARG A 20 10.38 -2.39 4.36
C ARG A 20 11.07 -1.16 3.76
N ARG A 21 10.31 -0.22 3.18
CA ARG A 21 10.86 0.97 2.50
C ARG A 21 11.85 0.62 1.37
N PHE A 22 11.64 -0.51 0.68
CA PHE A 22 12.45 -0.93 -0.47
C PHE A 22 11.99 -0.31 -1.80
N LEU A 23 10.77 0.22 -1.83
CA LEU A 23 10.28 0.97 -2.99
C LEU A 23 11.04 2.29 -3.15
N LYS A 24 11.14 2.77 -4.39
CA LYS A 24 11.60 4.13 -4.67
C LYS A 24 10.52 5.13 -4.28
N LEU A 25 10.56 5.59 -3.04
CA LEU A 25 9.60 6.52 -2.48
C LEU A 25 10.01 7.98 -2.77
N PRO A 26 9.03 8.90 -2.91
CA PRO A 26 9.32 10.33 -3.02
C PRO A 26 9.91 10.88 -1.71
N GLU A 27 10.67 11.97 -1.80
CA GLU A 27 11.32 12.62 -0.64
C GLU A 27 10.33 12.95 0.50
N LYS A 28 9.11 13.37 0.13
CA LYS A 28 8.03 13.71 1.08
C LYS A 28 7.04 12.57 1.31
N PHE A 29 7.53 11.32 1.30
CA PHE A 29 6.66 10.17 1.44
C PHE A 29 5.87 10.20 2.76
N ASP A 30 6.55 10.38 3.89
CA ASP A 30 5.91 10.35 5.21
C ASP A 30 4.87 11.47 5.36
N GLU A 31 5.17 12.68 4.88
CA GLU A 31 4.21 13.80 4.87
C GLU A 31 2.98 13.51 3.98
N ASN A 32 3.18 12.84 2.84
CA ASN A 32 2.12 12.59 1.89
C ASN A 32 1.23 11.41 2.29
N ILE A 33 1.82 10.38 2.90
CA ILE A 33 1.07 9.23 3.38
C ILE A 33 0.21 9.60 4.59
N GLU A 34 0.71 10.44 5.50
CA GLU A 34 -0.07 10.90 6.65
C GLU A 34 -1.31 11.70 6.24
N LYS A 35 -1.26 12.44 5.12
CA LYS A 35 -2.43 13.15 4.58
C LYS A 35 -3.57 12.22 4.16
N LEU A 36 -3.30 10.93 3.98
CA LEU A 36 -4.31 9.92 3.63
C LEU A 36 -5.01 9.34 4.86
N ARG A 37 -4.52 9.60 6.08
CA ARG A 37 -5.14 9.15 7.32
C ARG A 37 -6.59 9.67 7.42
N GLY A 38 -7.51 8.78 7.78
CA GLY A 38 -8.95 9.09 7.87
C GLY A 38 -9.66 9.32 6.54
N LYS A 39 -8.98 9.17 5.39
CA LYS A 39 -9.61 9.27 4.05
C LYS A 39 -9.93 7.88 3.50
N THR A 40 -10.97 7.80 2.67
CA THR A 40 -11.27 6.60 1.89
C THR A 40 -10.41 6.56 0.62
N LEU A 41 -9.64 5.49 0.43
CA LEU A 41 -8.84 5.27 -0.78
C LEU A 41 -9.68 4.54 -1.84
N GLY A 42 -9.97 5.22 -2.94
CA GLY A 42 -10.64 4.62 -4.10
C GLY A 42 -9.64 4.02 -5.09
N CYS A 43 -9.88 2.78 -5.52
CA CYS A 43 -9.12 2.15 -6.60
C CYS A 43 -10.01 1.30 -7.50
N HIS A 44 -9.72 1.28 -8.79
CA HIS A 44 -10.42 0.44 -9.77
C HIS A 44 -10.17 -1.07 -9.59
N CYS A 45 -9.22 -1.46 -8.74
CA CYS A 45 -8.86 -2.88 -8.54
C CYS A 45 -9.85 -3.63 -7.64
N LYS A 46 -10.59 -2.92 -6.77
CA LYS A 46 -11.58 -3.57 -5.91
C LYS A 46 -12.68 -4.22 -6.75
N PRO A 47 -13.18 -5.41 -6.37
CA PRO A 47 -12.97 -6.09 -5.08
C PRO A 47 -11.70 -6.94 -4.98
N ALA A 48 -10.91 -7.09 -6.04
CA ALA A 48 -9.68 -7.88 -6.02
C ALA A 48 -8.57 -7.22 -5.17
N ALA A 49 -7.52 -8.00 -4.86
CA ALA A 49 -6.35 -7.52 -4.13
C ALA A 49 -5.79 -6.24 -4.75
N CYS A 50 -5.55 -5.23 -3.91
CA CYS A 50 -5.28 -3.87 -4.33
C CYS A 50 -4.13 -3.24 -3.52
N HIS A 51 -3.34 -2.41 -4.17
CA HIS A 51 -2.29 -1.59 -3.54
C HIS A 51 -2.87 -0.58 -2.53
N GLY A 52 -4.10 -0.11 -2.74
CA GLY A 52 -4.81 0.75 -1.79
C GLY A 52 -5.12 0.06 -0.46
N ASP A 53 -5.44 -1.25 -0.49
CA ASP A 53 -5.67 -2.03 0.73
C ASP A 53 -4.39 -2.08 1.59
N VAL A 54 -3.22 -2.25 0.97
CA VAL A 54 -1.91 -2.24 1.65
C VAL A 54 -1.63 -0.90 2.31
N ILE A 55 -1.83 0.22 1.59
CA ILE A 55 -1.59 1.57 2.13
C ILE A 55 -2.55 1.86 3.29
N ALA A 56 -3.83 1.50 3.14
CA ALA A 56 -4.82 1.67 4.20
C ALA A 56 -4.46 0.84 5.45
N ASN A 57 -4.06 -0.42 5.26
CA ASN A 57 -3.63 -1.30 6.34
C ASN A 57 -2.41 -0.73 7.09
N TYR A 58 -1.40 -0.25 6.36
CA TYR A 58 -0.20 0.39 6.93
C TYR A 58 -0.55 1.63 7.78
N LEU A 59 -1.47 2.47 7.31
CA LEU A 59 -1.91 3.66 8.05
C LEU A 59 -2.68 3.29 9.33
N ASN A 60 -3.57 2.31 9.22
CA ASN A 60 -4.38 1.82 10.34
C ASN A 60 -3.51 1.13 11.40
N SER A 61 -2.53 0.31 11.01
CA SER A 61 -1.64 -0.37 11.95
C SER A 61 -0.76 0.57 12.76
N GLN A 62 -0.54 1.80 12.29
CA GLN A 62 0.16 2.84 13.04
C GLN A 62 -0.76 3.62 14.00
N ASP A 63 -2.08 3.55 13.79
CA ASP A 63 -3.08 4.19 14.65
C ASP A 63 -3.33 3.38 15.92
N ASP A 64 -3.32 2.04 15.81
CA ASP A 64 -3.51 1.09 16.92
C ASP A 64 -2.39 1.12 17.99
N GLY A 65 -1.37 1.96 17.83
CA GLY A 65 -0.26 2.14 18.75
C GLY A 65 -0.27 3.45 19.56
N GLN A 66 -1.35 4.23 19.50
CA GLN A 66 -1.55 5.46 20.30
C GLN A 66 -2.58 5.28 21.42
#